data_AF-A0A368RPW1-F1
#
_entry.id   AF-A0A368RPW1-F1
#
_cell.length_a   1.000
_cell.length_b   1.000
_cell.length_c   1.000
_cell.angle_alpha   90.00
_cell.angle_beta   90.00
_cell.angle_gamma   90.00
#
_symmetry.space_group_name_H-M   'P 1'
#
loop_
_entity.id
_entity.type
_entity.pdbx_description
1 polymer ?
#
loop_
_entity_poly.entity_id
_entity_poly.type
_entity_poly.pdbx_seq_one_letter_code
_entity_poly.pdbx_strand_id
1 'polypeptide(L)'
;MILAGVCTSFVKILKEAPMKVQGMVAWAVSELAANHPKCQDAFLQHNVIRLLVSHIAFETVQEHSKYAVASKMSIHSVVMDKKTNDTSSQDPPDATAAKPVVGCSGTAGTSSSSAAAPGPSSARPTSLAGTRVHNASMSAASTRGRESEDPEIKAYLKSHAARALGTLATGNPAICKNITESRALLCFSILLEKATCDVRYNSAMALMEICRVAEQNPELRRSAFKPTSPSARAVVDQLLRVVEKADYDELLVPCITCLGCLSRTFRATETRVIGPLVRLLDEREAEVSLEAAAALTKFASTENYLHVDHCKAIVAHGGAKHLVQHVYFGEQAVQTAALILVCFLAHNVPDSEELVQAEILTVLDWACKQGYMSQDPLIESLLPEAKIRMELYQSRVAKGYY
;
A
#
# COMPACT_ATOMS: atom_id res chain seq x y z
N MET A 1 -7.63 -32.59 10.92
CA MET A 1 -6.98 -33.46 9.92
C MET A 1 -7.29 -33.01 8.49
N ILE A 2 -8.56 -32.98 8.06
CA ILE A 2 -8.96 -32.60 6.67
C ILE A 2 -8.37 -31.26 6.20
N LEU A 3 -8.47 -30.19 7.02
CA LEU A 3 -7.93 -28.85 6.71
C LEU A 3 -6.45 -28.86 6.29
N ALA A 4 -5.60 -29.65 6.96
CA ALA A 4 -4.16 -29.71 6.67
C ALA A 4 -3.88 -30.37 5.31
N GLY A 5 -4.63 -31.42 4.95
CA GLY A 5 -4.51 -32.09 3.65
C GLY A 5 -4.98 -31.23 2.48
N VAL A 6 -6.00 -30.39 2.69
CA VAL A 6 -6.44 -29.39 1.70
C VAL A 6 -5.38 -28.29 1.55
N CYS A 7 -4.84 -27.76 2.65
CA CYS A 7 -3.80 -26.72 2.61
C CYS A 7 -2.53 -27.19 1.87
N THR A 8 -2.03 -28.40 2.12
CA THR A 8 -0.85 -28.92 1.41
C THR A 8 -1.12 -29.13 -0.09
N SER A 9 -2.32 -29.59 -0.44
CA SER A 9 -2.75 -29.74 -1.84
C SER A 9 -2.81 -28.38 -2.55
N PHE A 10 -3.43 -27.36 -1.93
CA PHE A 10 -3.50 -26.01 -2.46
C PHE A 10 -2.12 -25.37 -2.62
N VAL A 11 -1.22 -25.54 -1.65
CA VAL A 11 0.18 -25.10 -1.72
C VAL A 11 0.91 -25.72 -2.91
N LYS A 12 0.67 -27.00 -3.22
CA LYS A 12 1.27 -27.65 -4.38
C LYS A 12 0.73 -27.05 -5.69
N ILE A 13 -0.59 -26.90 -5.80
CA ILE A 13 -1.24 -26.36 -7.01
C ILE A 13 -0.79 -24.91 -7.27
N LEU A 14 -0.80 -24.05 -6.25
CA LEU A 14 -0.30 -22.66 -6.33
C LEU A 14 1.17 -22.57 -6.78
N LYS A 15 2.00 -23.57 -6.44
CA LYS A 15 3.40 -23.61 -6.91
C LYS A 15 3.56 -24.11 -8.34
N GLU A 16 2.90 -25.20 -8.70
CA GLU A 16 3.29 -26.05 -9.84
C GLU A 16 2.30 -26.05 -11.02
N ALA A 17 1.03 -25.71 -10.81
CA ALA A 17 0.00 -25.82 -11.84
C ALA A 17 0.03 -24.66 -12.87
N PRO A 18 -0.69 -24.76 -14.01
CA PRO A 18 -0.91 -23.62 -14.92
C PRO A 18 -1.61 -22.45 -14.21
N MET A 19 -1.38 -21.19 -14.62
CA MET A 19 -1.92 -20.03 -13.89
C MET A 19 -3.43 -20.04 -13.76
N LYS A 20 -4.18 -20.53 -14.76
CA LYS A 20 -5.64 -20.67 -14.68
C LYS A 20 -6.08 -21.55 -13.50
N VAL A 21 -5.37 -22.64 -13.23
CA VAL A 21 -5.64 -23.54 -12.09
C VAL A 21 -5.18 -22.90 -10.77
N GLN A 22 -4.08 -22.14 -10.79
CA GLN A 22 -3.63 -21.35 -9.64
C GLN A 22 -4.68 -20.28 -9.25
N GLY A 23 -5.30 -19.62 -10.24
CA GLY A 23 -6.37 -18.65 -10.05
C GLY A 23 -7.63 -19.28 -9.44
N MET A 24 -8.05 -20.45 -9.93
CA MET A 24 -9.16 -21.22 -9.33
C MET A 24 -8.86 -21.61 -7.86
N VAL A 25 -7.62 -21.98 -7.53
CA VAL A 25 -7.25 -22.29 -6.12
C VAL A 25 -7.17 -21.03 -5.27
N ALA A 26 -6.69 -19.90 -5.80
CA ALA A 26 -6.76 -18.62 -5.08
C ALA A 26 -8.21 -18.21 -4.80
N TRP A 27 -9.10 -18.35 -5.78
CA TRP A 27 -10.56 -18.17 -5.61
C TRP A 27 -11.10 -19.10 -4.50
N ALA A 28 -10.77 -20.39 -4.52
CA ALA A 28 -11.22 -21.35 -3.51
C ALA A 28 -10.66 -21.08 -2.10
N VAL A 29 -9.43 -20.55 -1.98
CA VAL A 29 -8.86 -20.08 -0.71
C VAL A 29 -9.70 -18.92 -0.15
N SER A 30 -10.13 -17.97 -0.99
CA SER A 30 -10.93 -16.85 -0.51
C SER A 30 -12.35 -17.30 -0.12
N GLU A 31 -12.99 -18.19 -0.89
CA GLU A 31 -14.31 -18.76 -0.53
C GLU A 31 -14.26 -19.52 0.80
N LEU A 32 -13.21 -20.33 1.05
CA LEU A 32 -13.05 -21.01 2.33
C LEU A 32 -12.77 -20.03 3.48
N ALA A 33 -11.98 -18.98 3.25
CA ALA A 33 -11.70 -17.96 4.26
C ALA A 33 -12.97 -17.15 4.63
N ALA A 34 -13.79 -16.79 3.65
CA ALA A 34 -15.05 -16.07 3.87
C ALA A 34 -16.06 -16.91 4.68
N ASN A 35 -16.29 -18.16 4.26
CA ASN A 35 -17.29 -19.03 4.89
C ASN A 35 -16.82 -19.63 6.22
N HIS A 36 -15.51 -19.80 6.40
CA HIS A 36 -14.91 -20.44 7.58
C HIS A 36 -13.66 -19.69 8.08
N PRO A 37 -13.79 -18.54 8.76
CA PRO A 37 -12.64 -17.73 9.19
C PRO A 37 -11.55 -18.50 9.97
N LYS A 38 -11.93 -19.55 10.71
CA LYS A 38 -10.99 -20.46 11.41
C LYS A 38 -9.96 -21.15 10.49
N CYS A 39 -10.14 -21.17 9.17
CA CYS A 39 -9.16 -21.71 8.23
C CYS A 39 -8.03 -20.74 7.87
N GLN A 40 -8.20 -19.43 8.14
CA GLN A 40 -7.18 -18.40 7.93
C GLN A 40 -5.83 -18.79 8.55
N ASP A 41 -5.84 -19.23 9.81
CA ASP A 41 -4.63 -19.61 10.54
C ASP A 41 -3.95 -20.85 9.95
N ALA A 42 -4.72 -21.80 9.40
CA ALA A 42 -4.16 -22.95 8.69
C ALA A 42 -3.47 -22.51 7.38
N PHE A 43 -4.08 -21.59 6.62
CA PHE A 43 -3.46 -21.03 5.41
C PHE A 43 -2.20 -20.19 5.72
N LEU A 44 -2.17 -19.50 6.86
CA LEU A 44 -0.97 -18.83 7.38
C LEU A 44 0.15 -19.83 7.70
N GLN A 45 -0.13 -20.87 8.50
CA GLN A 45 0.85 -21.91 8.85
C GLN A 45 1.41 -22.64 7.63
N HIS A 46 0.58 -22.87 6.61
CA HIS A 46 0.97 -23.56 5.38
C HIS A 46 1.60 -22.64 4.30
N ASN A 47 1.97 -21.39 4.61
CA ASN A 47 2.63 -20.45 3.69
C ASN A 47 1.80 -20.05 2.44
N VAL A 48 0.46 -20.19 2.46
CA VAL A 48 -0.39 -19.85 1.32
C VAL A 48 -0.31 -18.35 0.98
N ILE A 49 -0.32 -17.49 2.00
CA ILE A 49 -0.20 -16.03 1.87
C ILE A 49 1.05 -15.65 1.05
N ARG A 50 2.22 -16.24 1.36
CA ARG A 50 3.47 -15.98 0.64
C ARG A 50 3.40 -16.36 -0.83
N LEU A 51 2.65 -17.40 -1.18
CA LEU A 51 2.44 -17.81 -2.58
C LEU A 51 1.53 -16.82 -3.31
N LEU A 52 0.40 -16.45 -2.69
CA LEU A 52 -0.52 -15.43 -3.22
C LEU A 52 0.19 -14.08 -3.43
N VAL A 53 1.01 -13.64 -2.48
CA VAL A 53 1.89 -12.46 -2.64
C VAL A 53 2.85 -12.64 -3.82
N SER A 54 3.41 -13.83 -4.01
CA SER A 54 4.29 -14.10 -5.16
C SER A 54 3.57 -14.05 -6.51
N HIS A 55 2.27 -14.35 -6.56
CA HIS A 55 1.46 -14.25 -7.79
C HIS A 55 1.15 -12.79 -8.14
N ILE A 56 0.76 -11.96 -7.16
CA ILE A 56 0.57 -10.51 -7.42
C ILE A 56 1.89 -9.77 -7.68
N ALA A 57 3.03 -10.27 -7.15
CA ALA A 57 4.36 -9.71 -7.37
C ALA A 57 5.01 -10.11 -8.71
N PHE A 58 4.43 -11.08 -9.44
CA PHE A 58 4.97 -11.53 -10.72
C PHE A 58 4.76 -10.46 -11.80
N GLU A 59 5.83 -10.09 -12.49
CA GLU A 59 5.96 -9.00 -13.47
C GLU A 59 5.72 -7.58 -12.93
N THR A 60 4.82 -7.37 -11.95
CA THR A 60 4.49 -6.05 -11.38
C THR A 60 5.70 -5.30 -10.79
N VAL A 61 6.63 -6.02 -10.15
CA VAL A 61 7.85 -5.42 -9.59
C VAL A 61 8.99 -5.35 -10.62
N GLN A 62 8.95 -6.17 -11.67
CA GLN A 62 10.04 -6.31 -12.64
C GLN A 62 10.00 -5.23 -13.74
N GLU A 63 8.83 -4.69 -14.06
CA GLU A 63 8.70 -3.50 -14.90
C GLU A 63 9.31 -2.26 -14.23
N HIS A 64 9.08 -2.09 -12.92
CA HIS A 64 9.55 -0.91 -12.19
C HIS A 64 11.04 -0.92 -11.88
N SER A 65 11.73 -2.08 -11.84
CA SER A 65 13.19 -2.09 -11.75
C SER A 65 13.87 -1.52 -13.00
N LYS A 66 13.25 -1.64 -14.19
CA LYS A 66 13.77 -1.01 -15.42
C LYS A 66 13.67 0.52 -15.41
N TYR A 67 12.68 1.09 -14.72
CA TYR A 67 12.51 2.54 -14.58
C TYR A 67 13.13 3.14 -13.30
N ALA A 68 13.42 2.32 -12.28
CA ALA A 68 14.13 2.75 -11.08
C ALA A 68 15.66 2.84 -11.29
N VAL A 69 16.23 2.14 -12.27
CA VAL A 69 17.65 2.20 -12.63
C VAL A 69 17.95 3.43 -13.51
N ALA A 70 17.57 4.60 -13.01
CA ALA A 70 18.07 5.91 -13.43
C ALA A 70 18.61 6.72 -12.23
N SER A 71 18.54 6.17 -11.00
CA SER A 71 19.03 6.83 -9.79
C SER A 71 20.01 5.93 -9.04
N LYS A 72 21.28 6.40 -8.98
CA LYS A 72 22.49 5.82 -8.35
C LYS A 72 23.43 5.05 -9.28
N MET A 73 24.22 5.82 -10.03
CA MET A 73 25.65 5.51 -10.16
C MET A 73 26.23 5.32 -8.74
N SER A 74 26.68 4.11 -8.42
CA SER A 74 27.26 3.82 -7.10
C SER A 74 28.67 4.39 -7.01
N ILE A 75 28.90 5.25 -6.03
CA ILE A 75 30.21 5.86 -5.75
C ILE A 75 31.09 4.81 -5.03
N HIS A 76 31.61 3.83 -5.78
CA HIS A 76 32.56 2.84 -5.26
C HIS A 76 33.40 2.17 -6.37
N SER A 77 34.21 2.97 -7.09
CA SER A 77 35.34 2.45 -7.87
C SER A 77 36.41 3.52 -8.15
N VAL A 78 36.94 4.13 -7.09
CA VAL A 78 38.17 4.95 -7.08
C VAL A 78 38.86 4.68 -5.74
N VAL A 79 40.20 4.83 -5.67
CA VAL A 79 41.14 4.42 -4.58
C VAL A 79 41.66 2.99 -4.79
N MET A 80 42.94 2.70 -5.03
CA MET A 80 44.22 3.46 -5.09
C MET A 80 44.82 3.34 -6.52
N ASP A 81 45.69 4.24 -7.03
CA ASP A 81 47.06 4.42 -6.51
C ASP A 81 47.63 5.85 -6.61
N LYS A 82 48.58 6.16 -5.71
CA LYS A 82 49.10 7.50 -5.43
C LYS A 82 50.63 7.52 -5.33
N LYS A 83 51.28 8.24 -6.26
CA LYS A 83 52.57 8.93 -6.06
C LYS A 83 52.73 9.98 -7.18
N THR A 84 52.47 11.28 -6.95
CA THR A 84 53.40 12.31 -6.41
C THR A 84 54.79 12.27 -7.08
N ASN A 85 55.31 13.34 -7.71
CA ASN A 85 55.01 14.76 -7.51
C ASN A 85 55.27 15.68 -8.73
N ASP A 86 54.76 16.90 -8.60
CA ASP A 86 54.86 18.10 -9.44
C ASP A 86 56.26 18.39 -10.01
N THR A 87 56.44 19.03 -11.19
CA THR A 87 56.16 20.47 -11.39
C THR A 87 56.26 20.89 -12.87
N SER A 88 55.39 21.82 -13.30
CA SER A 88 55.71 22.85 -14.30
C SER A 88 56.51 23.98 -13.62
N SER A 89 57.36 24.80 -14.26
CA SER A 89 57.68 25.04 -15.68
C SER A 89 58.87 26.01 -15.76
N GLN A 90 59.76 25.89 -16.75
CA GLN A 90 60.49 27.01 -17.38
C GLN A 90 61.19 26.57 -18.68
N ASP A 91 61.54 27.54 -19.54
CA ASP A 91 61.84 27.38 -20.97
C ASP A 91 63.32 26.94 -21.29
N PRO A 92 63.92 27.22 -22.49
CA PRO A 92 64.24 26.21 -23.49
C PRO A 92 65.76 26.21 -23.81
N PRO A 93 66.30 25.90 -25.02
CA PRO A 93 65.82 25.09 -26.16
C PRO A 93 66.80 23.95 -26.56
N ASP A 94 66.51 23.32 -27.70
CA ASP A 94 67.46 23.07 -28.83
C ASP A 94 67.74 21.61 -29.29
N ALA A 95 67.98 21.52 -30.60
CA ALA A 95 68.76 20.54 -31.37
C ALA A 95 68.44 19.02 -31.33
N THR A 96 67.84 18.57 -32.44
CA THR A 96 68.30 17.45 -33.32
C THR A 96 68.27 15.97 -32.88
N ALA A 97 67.50 15.22 -33.68
CA ALA A 97 67.91 14.02 -34.45
C ALA A 97 68.02 12.60 -33.83
N ALA A 98 67.69 11.64 -34.71
CA ALA A 98 68.13 10.24 -34.76
C ALA A 98 67.54 9.18 -33.79
N LYS A 99 66.65 8.33 -34.36
CA LYS A 99 66.79 6.86 -34.53
C LYS A 99 68.12 6.23 -34.03
N PRO A 100 68.19 4.92 -33.65
CA PRO A 100 67.55 3.81 -34.40
C PRO A 100 67.20 2.48 -33.62
N VAL A 101 66.72 1.45 -34.35
CA VAL A 101 67.12 -0.02 -34.28
C VAL A 101 66.87 -0.79 -32.95
N VAL A 102 66.54 -2.09 -32.83
CA VAL A 102 66.16 -3.30 -33.64
C VAL A 102 65.68 -4.34 -32.59
N GLY A 103 64.91 -5.41 -32.81
CA GLY A 103 64.27 -6.03 -33.98
C GLY A 103 63.19 -7.03 -33.50
N CYS A 104 62.29 -7.52 -34.35
CA CYS A 104 62.45 -8.76 -35.14
C CYS A 104 62.46 -10.04 -34.25
N SER A 105 61.62 -11.07 -34.39
CA SER A 105 60.45 -11.41 -35.22
C SER A 105 60.02 -12.84 -34.86
N GLY A 106 58.73 -13.17 -34.99
CA GLY A 106 58.25 -14.49 -35.44
C GLY A 106 58.29 -15.66 -34.43
N THR A 107 57.51 -16.74 -34.60
CA THR A 107 56.66 -17.15 -35.75
C THR A 107 55.42 -17.94 -35.29
N ALA A 108 54.39 -18.01 -36.14
CA ALA A 108 53.40 -19.11 -36.13
C ALA A 108 54.10 -20.45 -36.45
N GLY A 109 53.55 -21.66 -36.25
CA GLY A 109 52.22 -22.09 -35.80
C GLY A 109 51.83 -23.35 -36.62
N THR A 110 51.26 -24.40 -36.01
CA THR A 110 50.89 -25.62 -36.74
C THR A 110 49.78 -26.45 -36.09
N SER A 111 49.04 -27.15 -36.96
CA SER A 111 47.91 -28.04 -36.71
C SER A 111 48.31 -29.52 -36.59
N SER A 112 47.52 -30.35 -35.88
CA SER A 112 47.23 -31.74 -36.27
C SER A 112 46.14 -32.41 -35.42
N SER A 113 45.49 -33.44 -35.96
CA SER A 113 44.30 -34.11 -35.40
C SER A 113 44.55 -35.58 -35.00
N SER A 114 43.64 -36.12 -34.16
CA SER A 114 43.14 -37.52 -34.10
C SER A 114 44.10 -38.72 -33.89
N ALA A 115 43.84 -39.56 -32.87
CA ALA A 115 43.20 -40.90 -33.00
C ALA A 115 43.53 -41.92 -31.88
N ALA A 116 42.53 -42.74 -31.47
CA ALA A 116 42.61 -44.07 -30.81
C ALA A 116 43.38 -44.21 -29.46
N ALA A 117 43.24 -45.24 -28.60
CA ALA A 117 42.42 -46.47 -28.52
C ALA A 117 42.20 -46.87 -27.01
N PRO A 118 41.41 -47.93 -26.67
CA PRO A 118 40.98 -48.21 -25.28
C PRO A 118 41.81 -49.30 -24.53
N GLY A 119 41.74 -49.30 -23.18
CA GLY A 119 42.31 -50.35 -22.30
C GLY A 119 41.90 -50.21 -20.82
N PRO A 120 41.98 -51.26 -19.96
CA PRO A 120 40.98 -51.42 -18.88
C PRO A 120 41.46 -51.38 -17.40
N SER A 121 40.49 -51.09 -16.54
CA SER A 121 40.25 -51.61 -15.16
C SER A 121 41.26 -51.44 -14.01
N SER A 122 40.74 -50.82 -12.94
CA SER A 122 40.91 -51.15 -11.50
C SER A 122 42.13 -50.65 -10.71
N ALA A 123 41.91 -49.63 -9.86
CA ALA A 123 42.32 -49.59 -8.45
C ALA A 123 41.69 -48.41 -7.67
N ARG A 124 41.20 -48.65 -6.45
CA ARG A 124 41.01 -47.66 -5.35
C ARG A 124 42.26 -47.69 -4.45
N PRO A 125 42.51 -46.75 -3.50
CA PRO A 125 41.66 -45.68 -2.96
C PRO A 125 42.22 -44.27 -3.34
N THR A 126 42.02 -43.11 -2.70
CA THR A 126 41.48 -42.70 -1.37
C THR A 126 41.01 -41.22 -1.40
N SER A 127 40.42 -40.74 -0.29
CA SER A 127 40.39 -39.34 0.16
C SER A 127 39.23 -38.41 -0.25
N LEU A 128 39.02 -37.42 0.63
CA LEU A 128 37.90 -36.49 0.77
C LEU A 128 37.85 -35.40 -0.32
N ALA A 129 36.64 -34.95 -0.70
CA ALA A 129 36.22 -33.53 -0.63
C ALA A 129 34.83 -33.25 -1.28
N GLY A 130 34.07 -32.34 -0.67
CA GLY A 130 33.28 -31.34 -1.42
C GLY A 130 31.92 -31.73 -2.01
N THR A 131 30.88 -31.92 -1.18
CA THR A 131 29.49 -31.99 -1.65
C THR A 131 28.98 -30.63 -2.17
N ARG A 132 29.11 -30.35 -3.46
CA ARG A 132 28.35 -29.27 -4.13
C ARG A 132 27.02 -29.80 -4.66
N VAL A 133 25.94 -29.41 -3.99
CA VAL A 133 24.58 -29.78 -4.37
C VAL A 133 24.17 -29.07 -5.66
N HIS A 134 23.97 -29.81 -6.75
CA HIS A 134 23.28 -29.32 -7.94
C HIS A 134 21.80 -29.08 -7.63
N ASN A 135 21.36 -27.82 -7.54
CA ASN A 135 19.94 -27.50 -7.39
C ASN A 135 19.54 -26.21 -8.13
N ALA A 136 19.82 -26.15 -9.44
CA ALA A 136 19.62 -24.96 -10.28
C ALA A 136 18.84 -25.20 -11.59
N SER A 137 18.32 -26.42 -11.84
CA SER A 137 17.79 -26.80 -13.17
C SER A 137 16.27 -26.91 -13.30
N MET A 138 15.49 -26.79 -12.22
CA MET A 138 14.01 -26.94 -12.27
C MET A 138 13.25 -25.62 -12.13
N SER A 139 13.84 -24.61 -11.48
CA SER A 139 13.21 -23.30 -11.24
C SER A 139 13.12 -22.40 -12.48
N ALA A 140 14.02 -22.59 -13.47
CA ALA A 140 14.03 -21.81 -14.71
C ALA A 140 12.97 -22.23 -15.74
N ALA A 141 12.46 -23.47 -15.65
CA ALA A 141 11.42 -23.98 -16.55
C ALA A 141 10.03 -23.42 -16.20
N SER A 142 9.72 -23.33 -14.90
CA SER A 142 8.44 -22.80 -14.40
C SER A 142 8.26 -21.30 -14.67
N THR A 143 9.33 -20.50 -14.64
CA THR A 143 9.27 -19.07 -14.95
C THR A 143 9.07 -18.78 -16.44
N ARG A 144 9.78 -19.49 -17.33
CA ARG A 144 9.64 -19.29 -18.78
C ARG A 144 8.21 -19.53 -19.30
N GLY A 145 7.55 -20.60 -18.84
CA GLY A 145 6.16 -20.87 -19.20
C GLY A 145 5.22 -19.73 -18.77
N ARG A 146 5.43 -19.20 -17.56
CA ARG A 146 4.64 -18.10 -16.99
C ARG A 146 4.85 -16.76 -17.71
N GLU A 147 6.06 -16.47 -18.17
CA GLU A 147 6.37 -15.27 -18.96
C GLU A 147 5.59 -15.26 -20.29
N SER A 148 5.41 -16.44 -20.91
CA SER A 148 4.66 -16.60 -22.17
C SER A 148 3.13 -16.73 -22.04
N GLU A 149 2.56 -16.71 -20.83
CA GLU A 149 1.10 -16.81 -20.67
C GLU A 149 0.36 -15.53 -21.11
N ASP A 150 -0.88 -15.73 -21.55
CA ASP A 150 -1.82 -14.69 -21.97
C ASP A 150 -2.01 -13.62 -20.86
N PRO A 151 -1.90 -12.32 -21.18
CA PRO A 151 -2.25 -11.22 -20.27
C PRO A 151 -3.59 -11.40 -19.53
N GLU A 152 -4.61 -11.98 -20.16
CA GLU A 152 -5.91 -12.25 -19.51
C GLU A 152 -5.78 -13.29 -18.39
N ILE A 153 -5.03 -14.38 -18.61
CA ILE A 153 -4.82 -15.43 -17.60
C ILE A 153 -3.94 -14.90 -16.46
N LYS A 154 -2.95 -14.04 -16.77
CA LYS A 154 -2.15 -13.33 -15.77
C LYS A 154 -3.00 -12.39 -14.92
N ALA A 155 -3.91 -11.63 -15.53
CA ALA A 155 -4.85 -10.78 -14.82
C ALA A 155 -5.82 -11.58 -13.95
N TYR A 156 -6.38 -12.67 -14.48
CA TYR A 156 -7.26 -13.61 -13.77
C TYR A 156 -6.60 -14.16 -12.48
N LEU A 157 -5.36 -14.64 -12.58
CA LEU A 157 -4.60 -15.10 -11.42
C LEU A 157 -4.34 -13.96 -10.41
N LYS A 158 -3.94 -12.77 -10.89
CA LYS A 158 -3.68 -11.61 -10.02
C LYS A 158 -4.95 -11.13 -9.29
N SER A 159 -6.09 -11.11 -9.97
CA SER A 159 -7.41 -10.76 -9.43
C SER A 159 -7.79 -11.69 -8.28
N HIS A 160 -7.78 -13.00 -8.50
CA HIS A 160 -8.12 -13.97 -7.45
C HIS A 160 -7.08 -14.05 -6.34
N ALA A 161 -5.79 -13.84 -6.62
CA ALA A 161 -4.76 -13.76 -5.60
C ALA A 161 -4.93 -12.52 -4.70
N ALA A 162 -5.27 -11.36 -5.27
CA ALA A 162 -5.60 -10.16 -4.50
C ALA A 162 -6.85 -10.38 -3.65
N ARG A 163 -7.93 -10.94 -4.22
CA ARG A 163 -9.17 -11.28 -3.50
C ARG A 163 -8.89 -12.19 -2.30
N ALA A 164 -8.12 -13.25 -2.51
CA ALA A 164 -7.72 -14.19 -1.47
C ALA A 164 -6.89 -13.54 -0.35
N LEU A 165 -5.95 -12.65 -0.70
CA LEU A 165 -5.20 -11.90 0.30
C LEU A 165 -6.10 -10.98 1.13
N GLY A 166 -7.08 -10.32 0.51
CA GLY A 166 -8.08 -9.50 1.20
C GLY A 166 -8.92 -10.30 2.19
N THR A 167 -9.56 -11.38 1.74
CA THR A 167 -10.42 -12.22 2.61
C THR A 167 -9.64 -12.96 3.70
N LEU A 168 -8.37 -13.29 3.46
CA LEU A 168 -7.49 -13.83 4.51
C LEU A 168 -7.09 -12.74 5.52
N ALA A 169 -6.96 -11.48 5.09
CA ALA A 169 -6.61 -10.36 5.96
C ALA A 169 -7.77 -9.94 6.88
N THR A 170 -9.03 -10.03 6.42
CA THR A 170 -10.24 -9.67 7.16
C THR A 170 -10.22 -10.20 8.60
N GLY A 171 -10.18 -9.29 9.57
CA GLY A 171 -10.19 -9.59 11.01
C GLY A 171 -8.93 -10.24 11.58
N ASN A 172 -7.86 -10.44 10.79
CA ASN A 172 -6.69 -11.23 11.20
C ASN A 172 -5.37 -10.40 11.18
N PRO A 173 -4.95 -9.85 12.34
CA PRO A 173 -3.72 -9.05 12.44
C PRO A 173 -2.44 -9.82 12.09
N ALA A 174 -2.37 -11.13 12.35
CA ALA A 174 -1.19 -11.94 12.06
C ALA A 174 -0.99 -12.12 10.55
N ILE A 175 -2.08 -12.30 9.80
CA ILE A 175 -2.08 -12.35 8.34
C ILE A 175 -1.76 -10.97 7.75
N CYS A 176 -2.42 -9.91 8.24
CA CYS A 176 -2.11 -8.55 7.82
C CYS A 176 -0.62 -8.21 8.01
N LYS A 177 -0.04 -8.59 9.14
CA LYS A 177 1.41 -8.45 9.41
C LYS A 177 2.24 -9.22 8.37
N ASN A 178 1.93 -10.50 8.11
CA ASN A 178 2.62 -11.31 7.11
C ASN A 178 2.56 -10.71 5.69
N ILE A 179 1.42 -10.13 5.31
CA ILE A 179 1.23 -9.45 4.02
C ILE A 179 2.04 -8.14 3.97
N THR A 180 1.95 -7.30 5.01
CA THR A 180 2.56 -5.97 5.04
C THR A 180 4.09 -5.97 5.23
N GLU A 181 4.65 -6.99 5.89
CA GLU A 181 6.10 -7.23 5.97
C GLU A 181 6.70 -7.75 4.65
N SER A 182 5.86 -8.07 3.67
CA SER A 182 6.26 -8.51 2.34
C SER A 182 6.26 -7.36 1.31
N ARG A 183 6.44 -7.67 0.01
CA ARG A 183 6.31 -6.68 -1.07
C ARG A 183 4.85 -6.35 -1.43
N ALA A 184 3.86 -6.94 -0.77
CA ALA A 184 2.45 -6.85 -1.16
C ALA A 184 1.92 -5.41 -1.25
N LEU A 185 2.20 -4.53 -0.28
CA LEU A 185 1.75 -3.13 -0.32
C LEU A 185 2.23 -2.40 -1.58
N LEU A 186 3.50 -2.59 -1.97
CA LEU A 186 4.03 -2.03 -3.22
C LEU A 186 3.33 -2.64 -4.45
N CYS A 187 3.09 -3.96 -4.44
CA CYS A 187 2.38 -4.63 -5.53
C CYS A 187 0.94 -4.10 -5.67
N PHE A 188 0.20 -3.95 -4.58
CA PHE A 188 -1.16 -3.38 -4.59
C PHE A 188 -1.16 -1.93 -5.09
N SER A 189 -0.18 -1.10 -4.70
CA SER A 189 -0.09 0.28 -5.23
C SER A 189 0.12 0.33 -6.75
N ILE A 190 0.94 -0.58 -7.30
CA ILE A 190 1.19 -0.68 -8.76
C ILE A 190 -0.05 -1.24 -9.47
N LEU A 191 -0.70 -2.25 -8.90
CA LEU A 191 -1.91 -2.85 -9.46
C LEU A 191 -3.07 -1.85 -9.48
N LEU A 192 -3.26 -1.07 -8.41
CA LEU A 192 -4.30 -0.04 -8.32
C LEU A 192 -4.12 1.09 -9.36
N GLU A 193 -2.87 1.37 -9.75
CA GLU A 193 -2.55 2.32 -10.83
C GLU A 193 -2.79 1.75 -12.22
N LYS A 194 -2.30 0.52 -12.51
CA LYS A 194 -2.05 0.06 -13.89
C LYS A 194 -2.85 -1.17 -14.35
N ALA A 195 -3.49 -1.90 -13.45
CA ALA A 195 -4.07 -3.20 -13.82
C ALA A 195 -5.45 -3.06 -14.49
N THR A 196 -6.00 -4.18 -14.97
CA THR A 196 -7.39 -4.25 -15.45
C THR A 196 -8.39 -4.13 -14.29
N CYS A 197 -9.66 -3.81 -14.60
CA CYS A 197 -10.70 -3.46 -13.63
C CYS A 197 -10.78 -4.43 -12.43
N ASP A 198 -10.99 -5.72 -12.67
CA ASP A 198 -11.08 -6.74 -11.61
C ASP A 198 -9.86 -6.77 -10.70
N VAL A 199 -8.66 -6.57 -11.26
CA VAL A 199 -7.41 -6.61 -10.50
C VAL A 199 -7.24 -5.32 -9.68
N ARG A 200 -7.65 -4.16 -10.21
CA ARG A 200 -7.70 -2.89 -9.48
C ARG A 200 -8.70 -2.99 -8.32
N TYR A 201 -9.92 -3.46 -8.57
CA TYR A 201 -10.97 -3.63 -7.57
C TYR A 201 -10.56 -4.58 -6.46
N ASN A 202 -10.13 -5.81 -6.79
CA ASN A 202 -9.69 -6.76 -5.76
C ASN A 202 -8.43 -6.29 -5.00
N SER A 203 -7.58 -5.44 -5.60
CA SER A 203 -6.46 -4.79 -4.90
C SER A 203 -6.93 -3.69 -3.94
N ALA A 204 -7.90 -2.87 -4.33
CA ALA A 204 -8.52 -1.85 -3.48
C ALA A 204 -9.24 -2.49 -2.29
N MET A 205 -10.02 -3.54 -2.52
CA MET A 205 -10.70 -4.32 -1.47
C MET A 205 -9.69 -4.97 -0.52
N ALA A 206 -8.59 -5.55 -1.03
CA ALA A 206 -7.54 -6.12 -0.17
C ALA A 206 -6.83 -5.06 0.68
N LEU A 207 -6.55 -3.87 0.12
CA LEU A 207 -6.02 -2.74 0.88
C LEU A 207 -7.00 -2.26 1.96
N MET A 208 -8.29 -2.17 1.65
CA MET A 208 -9.32 -1.76 2.60
C MET A 208 -9.40 -2.69 3.81
N GLU A 209 -9.38 -4.00 3.60
CA GLU A 209 -9.40 -4.98 4.69
C GLU A 209 -8.13 -4.90 5.57
N ILE A 210 -6.96 -4.73 4.96
CA ILE A 210 -5.70 -4.53 5.70
C ILE A 210 -5.74 -3.22 6.51
N CYS A 211 -6.29 -2.14 5.93
CA CYS A 211 -6.44 -0.85 6.60
C CYS A 211 -7.43 -0.92 7.76
N ARG A 212 -8.58 -1.60 7.61
CA ARG A 212 -9.56 -1.83 8.69
C ARG A 212 -8.94 -2.56 9.88
N VAL A 213 -8.11 -3.58 9.65
CA VAL A 213 -7.39 -4.27 10.73
C VAL A 213 -6.30 -3.38 11.35
N ALA A 214 -5.61 -2.55 10.56
CA ALA A 214 -4.62 -1.59 11.06
C ALA A 214 -5.24 -0.42 11.84
N GLU A 215 -6.50 -0.04 11.57
CA GLU A 215 -7.24 0.94 12.37
C GLU A 215 -7.41 0.45 13.81
N GLN A 216 -7.80 -0.82 13.97
CA GLN A 216 -8.05 -1.45 15.27
C GLN A 216 -6.77 -1.95 15.97
N ASN A 217 -5.69 -2.23 15.22
CA ASN A 217 -4.43 -2.75 15.77
C ASN A 217 -3.28 -1.72 15.73
N PRO A 218 -2.92 -1.09 16.87
CA PRO A 218 -1.85 -0.09 16.92
C PRO A 218 -0.45 -0.61 16.58
N GLU A 219 -0.15 -1.90 16.76
CA GLU A 219 1.15 -2.47 16.40
C GLU A 219 1.31 -2.59 14.89
N LEU A 220 0.32 -3.20 14.23
CA LEU A 220 0.24 -3.30 12.78
C LEU A 220 0.26 -1.92 12.12
N ARG A 221 -0.47 -0.94 12.69
CA ARG A 221 -0.46 0.44 12.23
C ARG A 221 0.95 1.05 12.20
N ARG A 222 1.72 0.85 13.28
CA ARG A 222 3.09 1.39 13.43
C ARG A 222 4.11 0.67 12.56
N SER A 223 3.93 -0.63 12.28
CA SER A 223 4.85 -1.41 11.45
C SER A 223 4.57 -1.27 9.94
N ALA A 224 3.33 -1.49 9.52
CA ALA A 224 2.93 -1.53 8.11
C ALA A 224 2.88 -0.13 7.47
N PHE A 225 2.22 0.82 8.14
CA PHE A 225 1.90 2.14 7.58
C PHE A 225 2.77 3.27 8.17
N LYS A 226 4.04 2.95 8.45
CA LYS A 226 5.02 3.95 8.90
C LYS A 226 5.22 5.02 7.80
N PRO A 227 5.09 6.33 8.06
CA PRO A 227 5.25 7.38 7.05
C PRO A 227 6.63 7.45 6.36
N THR A 228 7.65 6.77 6.90
CA THR A 228 8.98 6.65 6.27
C THR A 228 9.11 5.43 5.34
N SER A 229 8.06 4.60 5.21
CA SER A 229 8.06 3.41 4.37
C SER A 229 7.70 3.80 2.93
N PRO A 230 8.57 3.54 1.93
CA PRO A 230 8.26 3.83 0.53
C PRO A 230 6.99 3.11 0.05
N SER A 231 6.77 1.87 0.49
CA SER A 231 5.59 1.07 0.13
C SER A 231 4.30 1.65 0.73
N ALA A 232 4.32 2.12 1.97
CA ALA A 232 3.15 2.73 2.60
C ALA A 232 2.81 4.08 1.95
N ARG A 233 3.83 4.89 1.68
CA ARG A 233 3.66 6.16 0.94
C ARG A 233 3.11 5.92 -0.46
N ALA A 234 3.63 4.93 -1.19
CA ALA A 234 3.12 4.58 -2.51
C ALA A 234 1.65 4.16 -2.47
N VAL A 235 1.21 3.40 -1.46
CA VAL A 235 -0.23 3.10 -1.26
C VAL A 235 -1.03 4.39 -1.04
N VAL A 236 -0.63 5.25 -0.09
CA VAL A 236 -1.33 6.51 0.20
C VAL A 236 -1.42 7.42 -1.04
N ASP A 237 -0.33 7.60 -1.79
CA ASP A 237 -0.30 8.43 -2.99
C ASP A 237 -1.22 7.88 -4.11
N GLN A 238 -1.53 6.58 -4.15
CA GLN A 238 -2.52 5.99 -5.06
C GLN A 238 -3.95 6.13 -4.57
N LEU A 239 -4.20 5.90 -3.27
CA LEU A 239 -5.52 6.10 -2.66
C LEU A 239 -5.98 7.56 -2.82
N LEU A 240 -5.07 8.51 -2.56
CA LEU A 240 -5.31 9.94 -2.80
C LEU A 240 -5.62 10.22 -4.26
N ARG A 241 -4.92 9.60 -5.22
CA ARG A 241 -5.19 9.82 -6.65
C ARG A 241 -6.60 9.40 -7.07
N VAL A 242 -7.13 8.29 -6.53
CA VAL A 242 -8.51 7.86 -6.79
C VAL A 242 -9.50 8.86 -6.18
N VAL A 243 -9.29 9.23 -4.92
CA VAL A 243 -10.14 10.17 -4.17
C VAL A 243 -10.09 11.60 -4.74
N GLU A 244 -8.94 12.05 -5.26
CA GLU A 244 -8.78 13.34 -5.93
C GLU A 244 -9.46 13.41 -7.29
N LYS A 245 -9.51 12.28 -8.01
CA LYS A 245 -10.22 12.15 -9.29
C LYS A 245 -11.74 12.22 -9.07
N ALA A 246 -12.23 11.60 -7.99
CA ALA A 246 -13.64 11.60 -7.58
C ALA A 246 -14.61 11.06 -8.66
N ASP A 247 -14.13 10.17 -9.54
CA ASP A 247 -14.98 9.37 -10.41
C ASP A 247 -15.83 8.42 -9.55
N TYR A 248 -17.12 8.31 -9.85
CA TYR A 248 -17.99 7.32 -9.21
C TYR A 248 -17.75 5.93 -9.82
N ASP A 249 -16.70 5.27 -9.37
CA ASP A 249 -16.34 3.89 -9.71
C ASP A 249 -16.25 2.99 -8.45
N GLU A 250 -16.15 1.67 -8.68
CA GLU A 250 -16.06 0.65 -7.61
C GLU A 250 -14.78 0.78 -6.74
N LEU A 251 -13.86 1.69 -7.06
CA LEU A 251 -12.62 1.91 -6.32
C LEU A 251 -12.74 3.07 -5.34
N LEU A 252 -13.62 4.04 -5.60
CA LEU A 252 -13.73 5.27 -4.82
C LEU A 252 -14.03 4.98 -3.34
N VAL A 253 -15.13 4.26 -3.06
CA VAL A 253 -15.56 3.94 -1.67
C VAL A 253 -14.46 3.17 -0.91
N PRO A 254 -13.87 2.06 -1.41
CA PRO A 254 -12.74 1.41 -0.76
C PRO A 254 -11.53 2.33 -0.51
N CYS A 255 -11.25 3.29 -1.40
CA CYS A 255 -10.14 4.22 -1.22
C CYS A 255 -10.41 5.27 -0.14
N ILE A 256 -11.65 5.77 -0.03
CA ILE A 256 -12.10 6.64 1.06
C ILE A 256 -11.95 5.91 2.40
N THR A 257 -12.48 4.67 2.50
CA THR A 257 -12.36 3.83 3.70
C THR A 257 -10.90 3.66 4.12
N CYS A 258 -10.00 3.34 3.17
CA CYS A 258 -8.58 3.19 3.46
C CYS A 258 -7.99 4.46 4.11
N LEU A 259 -8.24 5.64 3.54
CA LEU A 259 -7.72 6.90 4.08
C LEU A 259 -8.27 7.20 5.48
N GLY A 260 -9.57 6.94 5.71
CA GLY A 260 -10.20 7.05 7.04
C GLY A 260 -9.58 6.11 8.07
N CYS A 261 -9.43 4.82 7.75
CA CYS A 261 -8.76 3.82 8.60
C CYS A 261 -7.31 4.20 8.95
N LEU A 262 -6.63 4.89 8.03
CA LEU A 262 -5.25 5.35 8.18
C LEU A 262 -5.12 6.74 8.86
N SER A 263 -6.22 7.36 9.29
CA SER A 263 -6.22 8.72 9.88
C SER A 263 -5.14 8.92 10.96
N ARG A 264 -4.96 7.91 11.83
CA ARG A 264 -3.98 7.88 12.93
C ARG A 264 -2.56 7.49 12.52
N THR A 265 -2.24 7.48 11.23
CA THR A 265 -0.87 7.25 10.69
C THR A 265 -0.23 8.52 10.14
N PHE A 266 -1.04 9.49 9.74
CA PHE A 266 -0.56 10.71 9.11
C PHE A 266 0.17 11.60 10.12
N ARG A 267 1.07 12.43 9.59
CA ARG A 267 1.80 13.45 10.36
C ARG A 267 1.13 14.80 10.14
N ALA A 268 1.33 15.76 11.03
CA ALA A 268 0.85 17.14 10.84
C ALA A 268 1.34 17.78 9.52
N THR A 269 2.48 17.31 8.97
CA THR A 269 3.01 17.74 7.66
C THR A 269 2.26 17.17 6.45
N GLU A 270 1.40 16.17 6.64
CA GLU A 270 0.65 15.51 5.55
C GLU A 270 -0.79 16.06 5.50
N THR A 271 -0.91 17.25 4.91
CA THR A 271 -2.17 18.00 4.82
C THR A 271 -3.02 17.62 3.61
N ARG A 272 -2.47 16.83 2.67
CA ARG A 272 -3.10 16.53 1.37
C ARG A 272 -4.38 15.68 1.46
N VAL A 273 -4.65 15.05 2.61
CA VAL A 273 -5.73 14.06 2.75
C VAL A 273 -7.10 14.68 3.00
N ILE A 274 -7.16 15.77 3.78
CA ILE A 274 -8.45 16.32 4.24
C ILE A 274 -9.23 16.99 3.10
N GLY A 275 -8.59 17.87 2.32
CA GLY A 275 -9.27 18.61 1.24
C GLY A 275 -9.97 17.73 0.20
N PRO A 276 -9.33 16.67 -0.34
CA PRO A 276 -9.98 15.71 -1.22
C PRO A 276 -11.18 15.01 -0.57
N LEU A 277 -11.09 14.59 0.70
CA LEU A 277 -12.21 13.97 1.42
C LEU A 277 -13.37 14.95 1.65
N VAL A 278 -13.09 16.22 1.97
CA VAL A 278 -14.14 17.23 2.15
C VAL A 278 -14.88 17.53 0.84
N ARG A 279 -14.17 17.53 -0.31
CA ARG A 279 -14.82 17.70 -1.63
C ARG A 279 -15.78 16.57 -2.00
N LEU A 280 -15.68 15.40 -1.38
CA LEU A 280 -16.62 14.29 -1.60
C LEU A 280 -17.94 14.46 -0.83
N LEU A 281 -18.04 15.44 0.07
CA LEU A 281 -19.29 15.84 0.72
C LEU A 281 -20.17 16.74 -0.17
N ASP A 282 -19.66 17.26 -1.29
CA ASP A 282 -20.40 18.16 -2.18
C ASP A 282 -21.37 17.38 -3.08
N GLU A 283 -22.66 17.33 -2.71
CA GLU A 283 -23.78 16.79 -3.53
C GLU A 283 -23.40 15.59 -4.43
N ARG A 284 -22.92 14.51 -3.80
CA ARG A 284 -22.62 13.20 -4.43
C ARG A 284 -23.59 12.13 -3.97
N GLU A 285 -23.50 10.98 -4.61
CA GLU A 285 -24.12 9.71 -4.21
C GLU A 285 -24.05 9.47 -2.70
N ALA A 286 -25.14 8.96 -2.13
CA ALA A 286 -25.30 8.84 -0.67
C ALA A 286 -24.20 7.98 -0.03
N GLU A 287 -23.78 6.90 -0.70
CA GLU A 287 -22.69 6.01 -0.23
C GLU A 287 -21.34 6.74 -0.14
N VAL A 288 -21.01 7.58 -1.12
CA VAL A 288 -19.77 8.39 -1.12
C VAL A 288 -19.81 9.44 -0.02
N SER A 289 -20.94 10.14 0.13
CA SER A 289 -21.12 11.15 1.17
C SER A 289 -21.03 10.53 2.58
N LEU A 290 -21.65 9.35 2.77
CA LEU A 290 -21.59 8.55 3.99
C LEU A 290 -20.15 8.16 4.35
N GLU A 291 -19.43 7.53 3.41
CA GLU A 291 -18.08 7.03 3.67
C GLU A 291 -17.08 8.20 3.83
N ALA A 292 -17.26 9.32 3.12
CA ALA A 292 -16.46 10.53 3.30
C ALA A 292 -16.67 11.15 4.70
N ALA A 293 -17.92 11.27 5.17
CA ALA A 293 -18.23 11.74 6.52
C ALA A 293 -17.67 10.79 7.60
N ALA A 294 -17.79 9.47 7.41
CA ALA A 294 -17.22 8.46 8.30
C ALA A 294 -15.67 8.51 8.32
N ALA A 295 -15.02 8.68 7.17
CA ALA A 295 -13.58 8.83 7.09
C ALA A 295 -13.09 10.10 7.79
N LEU A 296 -13.72 11.24 7.51
CA LEU A 296 -13.41 12.52 8.16
C LEU A 296 -13.67 12.50 9.67
N THR A 297 -14.70 11.78 10.13
CA THR A 297 -14.94 11.51 11.57
C THR A 297 -13.73 10.85 12.23
N LYS A 298 -13.02 9.93 11.56
CA LYS A 298 -11.79 9.31 12.09
C LYS A 298 -10.60 10.26 12.14
N PHE A 299 -10.62 11.36 11.38
CA PHE A 299 -9.65 12.46 11.52
C PHE A 299 -10.01 13.42 12.65
N ALA A 300 -11.30 13.71 12.84
CA ALA A 300 -11.84 14.61 13.86
C ALA A 300 -12.02 13.97 15.25
N SER A 301 -12.04 12.64 15.35
CA SER A 301 -12.19 11.92 16.62
C SER A 301 -11.03 12.20 17.58
N THR A 302 -11.35 12.36 18.87
CA THR A 302 -10.39 12.60 19.96
C THR A 302 -9.39 11.46 20.16
N GLU A 303 -9.63 10.27 19.58
CA GLU A 303 -8.63 9.19 19.48
C GLU A 303 -7.45 9.51 18.53
N ASN A 304 -7.57 10.53 17.68
CA ASN A 304 -6.51 11.02 16.83
C ASN A 304 -5.76 12.17 17.53
N TYR A 305 -4.43 12.09 17.64
CA TYR A 305 -3.63 13.14 18.26
C TYR A 305 -3.75 14.50 17.54
N LEU A 306 -4.00 14.48 16.22
CA LEU A 306 -4.09 15.68 15.37
C LEU A 306 -5.53 16.17 15.16
N HIS A 307 -6.48 15.74 15.99
CA HIS A 307 -7.91 16.01 15.80
C HIS A 307 -8.23 17.51 15.64
N VAL A 308 -7.64 18.39 16.45
CA VAL A 308 -7.86 19.85 16.34
C VAL A 308 -7.37 20.38 14.98
N ASP A 309 -6.15 20.05 14.57
CA ASP A 309 -5.58 20.50 13.28
C ASP A 309 -6.39 19.97 12.09
N HIS A 310 -6.87 18.72 12.18
CA HIS A 310 -7.73 18.13 11.18
C HIS A 310 -9.13 18.77 11.15
N CYS A 311 -9.74 19.08 12.29
CA CYS A 311 -11.00 19.83 12.35
C CYS A 311 -10.85 21.21 11.70
N LYS A 312 -9.77 21.94 12.01
CA LYS A 312 -9.47 23.24 11.36
C LYS A 312 -9.33 23.08 9.84
N ALA A 313 -8.63 22.05 9.37
CA ALA A 313 -8.52 21.76 7.94
C ALA A 313 -9.87 21.40 7.29
N ILE A 314 -10.72 20.61 7.96
CA ILE A 314 -12.06 20.24 7.46
C ILE A 314 -12.91 21.50 7.25
N VAL A 315 -12.89 22.40 8.23
CA VAL A 315 -13.65 23.66 8.19
C VAL A 315 -13.09 24.61 7.13
N ALA A 316 -11.76 24.78 7.05
CA ALA A 316 -11.11 25.63 6.05
C ALA A 316 -11.33 25.16 4.60
N HIS A 317 -11.59 23.86 4.39
CA HIS A 317 -12.00 23.31 3.09
C HIS A 317 -13.52 23.42 2.82
N GLY A 318 -14.27 24.14 3.66
CA GLY A 318 -15.71 24.36 3.50
C GLY A 318 -16.59 23.21 3.99
N GLY A 319 -16.04 22.25 4.76
CA GLY A 319 -16.77 21.06 5.20
C GLY A 319 -18.04 21.38 6.00
N ALA A 320 -18.02 22.46 6.80
CA ALA A 320 -19.16 22.88 7.61
C ALA A 320 -20.46 23.02 6.78
N LYS A 321 -20.42 23.76 5.65
CA LYS A 321 -21.61 24.00 4.80
C LYS A 321 -22.20 22.69 4.27
N HIS A 322 -21.36 21.82 3.70
CA HIS A 322 -21.81 20.55 3.14
C HIS A 322 -22.42 19.64 4.20
N LEU A 323 -21.83 19.61 5.41
CA LEU A 323 -22.36 18.81 6.52
C LEU A 323 -23.72 19.32 7.00
N VAL A 324 -23.95 20.64 7.04
CA VAL A 324 -25.26 21.21 7.35
C VAL A 324 -26.33 20.78 6.32
N GLN A 325 -25.98 20.79 5.02
CA GLN A 325 -26.88 20.27 3.98
C GLN A 325 -27.20 18.79 4.20
N HIS A 326 -26.20 17.96 4.50
CA HIS A 326 -26.38 16.52 4.77
C HIS A 326 -27.21 16.22 6.02
N VAL A 327 -27.05 16.98 7.11
CA VAL A 327 -27.85 16.79 8.34
C VAL A 327 -29.32 17.12 8.12
N TYR A 328 -29.66 18.12 7.29
CA TYR A 328 -31.05 18.46 7.01
C TYR A 328 -31.69 17.62 5.89
N PHE A 329 -30.95 17.29 4.83
CA PHE A 329 -31.52 16.77 3.57
C PHE A 329 -30.97 15.42 3.13
N GLY A 330 -29.93 14.88 3.78
CA GLY A 330 -29.37 13.58 3.46
C GLY A 330 -30.30 12.41 3.82
N GLU A 331 -29.97 11.22 3.33
CA GLU A 331 -30.58 9.97 3.80
C GLU A 331 -30.20 9.69 5.26
N GLN A 332 -30.99 8.90 5.99
CA GLN A 332 -30.82 8.66 7.43
C GLN A 332 -29.38 8.23 7.82
N ALA A 333 -28.72 7.39 7.03
CA ALA A 333 -27.33 6.99 7.29
C ALA A 333 -26.35 8.16 7.13
N VAL A 334 -26.52 8.97 6.09
CA VAL A 334 -25.70 10.16 5.81
C VAL A 334 -25.93 11.23 6.87
N GLN A 335 -27.18 11.46 7.29
CA GLN A 335 -27.55 12.37 8.38
C GLN A 335 -26.83 12.01 9.68
N THR A 336 -26.86 10.74 10.09
CA THR A 336 -26.17 10.25 11.29
C THR A 336 -24.66 10.49 11.20
N ALA A 337 -24.02 10.09 10.10
CA ALA A 337 -22.57 10.26 9.92
C ALA A 337 -22.15 11.75 9.85
N ALA A 338 -22.93 12.58 9.17
CA ALA A 338 -22.68 14.02 9.09
C ALA A 338 -22.86 14.70 10.46
N LEU A 339 -23.89 14.32 11.23
CA LEU A 339 -24.14 14.86 12.57
C LEU A 339 -23.04 14.47 13.56
N ILE A 340 -22.54 13.22 13.52
CA ILE A 340 -21.38 12.82 14.34
C ILE A 340 -20.16 13.70 14.03
N LEU A 341 -19.88 13.96 12.76
CA LEU A 341 -18.78 14.84 12.37
C LEU A 341 -19.01 16.30 12.82
N VAL A 342 -20.23 16.83 12.66
CA VAL A 342 -20.60 18.18 13.15
C VAL A 342 -20.40 18.29 14.66
N CYS A 343 -20.78 17.26 15.44
CA CYS A 343 -20.53 17.22 16.88
C CYS A 343 -19.03 17.25 17.20
N PHE A 344 -18.18 16.51 16.47
CA PHE A 344 -16.71 16.60 16.66
C PHE A 344 -16.13 17.96 16.27
N LEU A 345 -16.59 18.59 15.18
CA LEU A 345 -16.15 19.94 14.80
C LEU A 345 -16.50 20.96 15.89
N ALA A 346 -17.77 20.99 16.32
CA ALA A 346 -18.23 21.85 17.41
C ALA A 346 -17.55 21.56 18.76
N HIS A 347 -17.19 20.31 19.04
CA HIS A 347 -16.46 19.94 20.26
C HIS A 347 -15.00 20.41 20.26
N ASN A 348 -14.33 20.34 19.10
CA ASN A 348 -12.88 20.52 18.97
C ASN A 348 -12.45 21.94 18.58
N VAL A 349 -13.26 22.65 17.79
CA VAL A 349 -12.96 24.00 17.26
C VAL A 349 -14.16 24.97 17.38
N PRO A 350 -14.79 25.10 18.57
CA PRO A 350 -15.96 25.96 18.78
C PRO A 350 -15.70 27.47 18.60
N ASP A 351 -14.43 27.85 18.46
CA ASP A 351 -13.91 29.19 18.20
C ASP A 351 -13.89 29.58 16.71
N SER A 352 -14.17 28.65 15.79
CA SER A 352 -14.18 28.93 14.34
C SER A 352 -15.34 29.83 13.91
N GLU A 353 -15.01 30.94 13.25
CA GLU A 353 -15.98 31.87 12.65
C GLU A 353 -16.81 31.19 11.55
N GLU A 354 -16.23 30.25 10.79
CA GLU A 354 -16.89 29.53 9.72
C GLU A 354 -17.97 28.56 10.25
N LEU A 355 -17.80 27.97 11.44
CA LEU A 355 -18.86 27.20 12.10
C LEU A 355 -20.03 28.09 12.54
N VAL A 356 -19.75 29.33 12.94
CA VAL A 356 -20.79 30.33 13.27
C VAL A 356 -21.52 30.75 11.99
N GLN A 357 -20.78 31.04 10.92
CA GLN A 357 -21.34 31.41 9.61
C GLN A 357 -22.18 30.30 8.98
N ALA A 358 -21.83 29.03 9.22
CA ALA A 358 -22.61 27.87 8.80
C ALA A 358 -23.79 27.54 9.75
N GLU A 359 -24.08 28.38 10.74
CA GLU A 359 -25.19 28.21 11.70
C GLU A 359 -25.17 26.87 12.45
N ILE A 360 -23.98 26.32 12.74
CA ILE A 360 -23.81 24.98 13.32
C ILE A 360 -24.54 24.82 14.67
N LEU A 361 -24.63 25.88 15.48
CA LEU A 361 -25.42 25.84 16.72
C LEU A 361 -26.91 25.59 16.46
N THR A 362 -27.49 26.21 15.43
CA THR A 362 -28.89 25.99 14.99
C THR A 362 -29.12 24.54 14.56
N VAL A 363 -28.12 23.92 13.94
CA VAL A 363 -28.15 22.51 13.52
C VAL A 363 -28.12 21.57 14.73
N LEU A 364 -27.25 21.82 15.71
CA LEU A 364 -27.21 21.07 16.97
C LEU A 364 -28.54 21.23 17.73
N ASP A 365 -29.10 22.44 17.77
CA ASP A 365 -30.40 22.73 18.40
C ASP A 365 -31.59 22.06 17.71
N TRP A 366 -31.52 21.87 16.40
CA TRP A 366 -32.49 21.10 15.64
C TRP A 366 -32.33 19.59 15.92
N ALA A 367 -31.10 19.09 15.90
CA ALA A 367 -30.77 17.68 16.16
C ALA A 367 -31.20 17.23 17.56
N CYS A 368 -31.01 18.06 18.60
CA CYS A 368 -31.49 17.78 19.96
C CYS A 368 -33.01 17.55 20.05
N LYS A 369 -33.80 18.02 19.07
CA LYS A 369 -35.26 17.83 19.01
C LYS A 369 -35.65 16.59 18.18
N GLN A 370 -34.72 15.99 17.46
CA GLN A 370 -34.95 14.80 16.62
C GLN A 370 -34.70 13.51 17.41
N GLY A 371 -35.73 13.00 18.09
CA GLY A 371 -35.62 11.81 18.94
C GLY A 371 -35.16 10.52 18.23
N TYR A 372 -35.16 10.46 16.90
CA TYR A 372 -34.60 9.33 16.14
C TYR A 372 -33.06 9.39 16.02
N MET A 373 -32.45 10.57 16.12
CA MET A 373 -30.99 10.74 16.02
C MET A 373 -30.28 10.29 17.31
N SER A 374 -30.94 10.42 18.46
CA SER A 374 -30.47 9.94 19.76
C SER A 374 -30.44 8.41 19.91
N GLN A 375 -30.72 7.65 18.85
CA GLN A 375 -30.55 6.19 18.84
C GLN A 375 -29.08 5.78 18.64
N ASP A 376 -28.24 6.68 18.11
CA ASP A 376 -26.80 6.45 17.98
C ASP A 376 -26.07 6.83 19.29
N PRO A 377 -25.33 5.91 19.95
CA PRO A 377 -24.64 6.19 21.21
C PRO A 377 -23.56 7.27 21.13
N LEU A 378 -22.96 7.50 19.96
CA LEU A 378 -21.99 8.59 19.76
C LEU A 378 -22.72 9.93 19.68
N ILE A 379 -23.89 9.99 19.04
CA ILE A 379 -24.72 11.21 19.04
C ILE A 379 -25.23 11.51 20.44
N GLU A 380 -25.77 10.52 21.16
CA GLU A 380 -26.28 10.67 22.53
C GLU A 380 -25.23 11.28 23.48
N SER A 381 -23.97 10.85 23.35
CA SER A 381 -22.86 11.33 24.19
C SER A 381 -22.20 12.64 23.72
N LEU A 382 -22.03 12.84 22.41
CA LEU A 382 -21.30 14.00 21.87
C LEU A 382 -22.18 15.24 21.68
N LEU A 383 -23.45 15.07 21.28
CA LEU A 383 -24.33 16.19 20.92
C LEU A 383 -24.54 17.20 22.07
N PRO A 384 -24.80 16.79 23.33
CA PRO A 384 -24.97 17.74 24.43
C PRO A 384 -23.69 18.54 24.73
N GLU A 385 -22.54 17.89 24.76
CA GLU A 385 -21.24 18.51 25.05
C GLU A 385 -20.79 19.45 23.91
N ALA A 386 -20.98 19.03 22.65
CA ALA A 386 -20.70 19.86 21.48
C ALA A 386 -21.54 21.15 21.48
N LYS A 387 -22.84 21.04 21.81
CA LYS A 387 -23.74 22.18 21.95
C LYS A 387 -23.28 23.13 23.06
N ILE A 388 -23.03 22.62 24.27
CA ILE A 388 -22.62 23.44 25.43
C ILE A 388 -21.34 24.23 25.11
N ARG A 389 -20.37 23.62 24.43
CA ARG A 389 -19.15 24.32 23.99
C ARG A 389 -19.44 25.46 23.02
N MET A 390 -20.24 25.22 21.99
CA MET A 390 -20.63 26.26 21.03
C MET A 390 -21.34 27.44 21.70
N GLU A 391 -22.29 27.18 22.60
CA GLU A 391 -23.00 28.23 23.37
C GLU A 391 -22.04 29.06 24.23
N LEU A 392 -21.09 28.40 24.91
CA LEU A 392 -20.09 29.07 25.74
C LEU A 392 -19.15 29.96 24.93
N TYR A 393 -18.74 29.56 23.72
CA TYR A 393 -17.90 30.40 22.86
C TYR A 393 -18.68 31.55 22.22
N GLN A 394 -19.84 31.29 21.62
CA GLN A 394 -20.66 32.35 21.01
C GLN A 394 -21.09 33.41 22.05
N SER A 395 -21.40 33.00 23.29
CA SER A 395 -21.73 33.95 24.37
C SER A 395 -20.53 34.76 24.91
N ARG A 396 -19.28 34.33 24.68
CA ARG A 396 -18.07 35.11 24.96
C ARG A 396 -17.79 36.12 23.85
N VAL A 397 -17.88 35.69 22.59
CA VAL A 397 -17.73 36.55 21.40
C VAL A 397 -18.76 37.68 21.42
N ALA A 398 -20.04 37.35 21.68
CA ALA A 398 -21.11 38.35 21.82
C ALA A 398 -20.92 39.35 22.99
N LYS A 399 -20.04 39.03 23.95
CA LYS A 399 -19.69 39.91 25.09
C LYS A 399 -18.34 40.63 24.90
N GLY A 400 -17.65 40.44 23.77
CA GLY A 400 -16.39 41.12 23.46
C GLY A 400 -15.17 40.66 24.26
N TYR A 401 -15.20 39.46 24.85
CA TYR A 401 -14.04 38.87 25.51
C TYR A 401 -13.20 38.10 24.49
N TYR A 402 -12.05 38.66 24.12
CA TYR A 402 -10.99 38.04 23.32
C TYR A 402 -9.95 37.36 24.22
#